data_AF-A0A962L7Z0-F1
#
_entry.id   AF-A0A962L7Z0-F1
#
_cell.length_a   1.000
_cell.length_b   1.000
_cell.length_c   1.000
_cell.angle_alpha   90.00
_cell.angle_beta   90.00
_cell.angle_gamma   90.00
#
_symmetry.space_group_name_H-M   'P 1'
#
loop_
_entity.id
_entity.type
_entity.pdbx_description
1 polymer ?
#
loop_
_entity_poly.entity_id
_entity_poly.type
_entity_poly.pdbx_seq_one_letter_code
_entity_poly.pdbx_strand_id
1 'polypeptide(L)'
;MTQDCEHDWLVRGRTLALTFTIDDWQGPVEFISRCTGCGRFALLRLLYWTGVRLDTRVFAVSLLGNEAAGTFLHDMETGYCDLQRHAAELMALVSSAGPIERVVTTSPGPVVRSSCPTAYAPSLASRPWREIEPGREDERWHKLLEDA
;
A
#
# COMPACT_ATOMS: atom_id res chain seq x y z
N MET A 1 4.04 12.38 -20.79
CA MET A 1 3.51 11.13 -21.37
C MET A 1 3.20 10.19 -20.23
N THR A 2 1.94 10.07 -19.86
CA THR A 2 1.47 9.05 -18.92
C THR A 2 1.62 7.72 -19.65
N GLN A 3 2.60 6.92 -19.28
CA GLN A 3 2.64 5.53 -19.71
C GLN A 3 1.43 4.86 -19.05
N ASP A 4 0.51 4.31 -19.85
CA ASP A 4 -0.56 3.44 -19.37
C ASP A 4 0.09 2.16 -18.84
N CYS A 5 0.56 2.21 -17.61
CA CYS A 5 1.16 1.09 -16.90
C CYS A 5 0.12 0.47 -15.99
N GLU A 6 -0.14 -0.81 -16.20
CA GLU A 6 -0.79 -1.64 -15.20
C GLU A 6 0.20 -1.87 -14.06
N HIS A 7 0.04 -1.13 -12.97
CA HIS A 7 1.00 -1.15 -11.87
C HIS A 7 1.06 -2.54 -11.22
N ASP A 8 2.22 -2.92 -10.66
CA ASP A 8 2.40 -4.26 -10.05
C ASP A 8 1.38 -4.55 -8.94
N TRP A 9 0.94 -3.52 -8.22
CA TRP A 9 -0.10 -3.63 -7.20
C TRP A 9 -1.50 -3.88 -7.77
N LEU A 10 -1.73 -3.64 -9.06
CA LEU A 10 -2.99 -3.93 -9.75
C LEU A 10 -3.00 -5.30 -10.47
N VAL A 11 -1.83 -5.95 -10.62
CA VAL A 11 -1.69 -7.18 -11.39
C VAL A 11 -1.62 -8.40 -10.47
N ARG A 12 -2.61 -9.29 -10.59
CA ARG A 12 -2.69 -10.54 -9.82
C ARG A 12 -1.40 -11.37 -9.95
N GLY A 13 -0.89 -11.86 -8.81
CA GLY A 13 0.30 -12.70 -8.68
C GLY A 13 1.63 -11.95 -8.66
N ARG A 14 1.66 -10.64 -8.98
CA ARG A 14 2.91 -9.85 -8.95
C ARG A 14 3.41 -9.69 -7.53
N THR A 15 4.71 -9.88 -7.36
CA THR A 15 5.41 -9.58 -6.11
C THR A 15 5.68 -8.09 -6.05
N LEU A 16 5.31 -7.46 -4.95
CA LEU A 16 5.55 -6.04 -4.73
C LEU A 16 6.99 -5.81 -4.30
N ALA A 17 7.64 -4.82 -4.90
CA ALA A 17 9.00 -4.44 -4.54
C ALA A 17 8.96 -3.46 -3.36
N LEU A 18 9.11 -3.99 -2.15
CA LEU A 18 9.16 -3.21 -0.91
C LEU A 18 10.43 -2.36 -0.89
N THR A 19 10.29 -1.08 -1.18
CA THR A 19 11.41 -0.13 -1.28
C THR A 19 11.75 0.46 0.08
N PHE A 20 10.73 0.66 0.93
CA PHE A 20 10.91 1.13 2.28
C PHE A 20 9.77 0.61 3.16
N THR A 21 10.10 0.07 4.33
CA THR A 21 9.11 -0.44 5.28
C THR A 21 8.94 0.56 6.41
N ILE A 22 7.72 1.03 6.61
CA ILE A 22 7.35 1.99 7.64
C ILE A 22 6.98 1.26 8.93
N ASP A 23 6.22 0.17 8.80
CA ASP A 23 5.83 -0.71 9.91
C ASP A 23 5.86 -2.18 9.47
N ASP A 24 6.39 -3.03 10.33
CA ASP A 24 6.61 -4.47 10.14
C ASP A 24 6.19 -5.26 11.38
N TRP A 25 4.88 -5.26 11.65
CA TRP A 25 4.31 -6.09 12.69
C TRP A 25 3.77 -7.40 12.11
N GLN A 26 4.50 -8.49 12.35
CA GLN A 26 4.22 -9.82 11.78
C GLN A 26 4.25 -9.81 10.23
N GLY A 27 5.20 -9.08 9.67
CA GLY A 27 5.34 -8.81 8.24
C GLY A 27 4.90 -7.37 7.91
N PRO A 28 5.14 -6.90 6.69
CA PRO A 28 4.87 -5.53 6.27
C PRO A 28 3.41 -5.12 6.50
N VAL A 29 3.20 -4.05 7.26
CA VAL A 29 1.90 -3.45 7.61
C VAL A 29 1.74 -2.09 6.93
N GLU A 30 2.80 -1.29 6.87
CA GLU A 30 2.84 -0.04 6.10
C GLU A 30 4.17 0.05 5.37
N PHE A 31 4.15 0.29 4.06
CA PHE A 31 5.36 0.30 3.25
C PHE A 31 5.19 1.07 1.93
N ILE A 32 6.32 1.44 1.34
CA ILE A 32 6.41 2.03 0.01
C ILE A 32 6.80 0.91 -0.98
N SER A 33 6.01 0.77 -2.04
CA SER A 33 6.34 -0.11 -3.16
C SER A 33 6.71 0.71 -4.39
N ARG A 34 7.69 0.22 -5.16
CA ARG A 34 8.01 0.75 -6.49
C ARG A 34 7.51 -0.21 -7.57
N CYS A 35 6.77 0.31 -8.54
CA CYS A 35 6.36 -0.47 -9.71
C CYS A 35 7.57 -0.73 -10.61
N THR A 36 7.83 -1.99 -10.93
CA THR A 36 8.89 -2.45 -11.82
C THR A 36 8.66 -2.05 -13.28
N GLY A 37 7.40 -1.88 -13.70
CA GLY A 37 7.04 -1.50 -15.06
C GLY A 37 7.27 -0.03 -15.40
N CYS A 38 6.84 0.89 -14.53
CA CYS A 38 6.94 2.35 -14.79
C CYS A 38 7.75 3.14 -13.76
N GLY A 39 8.28 2.48 -12.73
CA GLY A 39 9.08 3.11 -11.68
C GLY A 39 8.29 3.98 -10.71
N ARG A 40 6.96 4.08 -10.82
CA ARG A 40 6.13 4.86 -9.90
C ARG A 40 6.10 4.26 -8.49
N PHE A 41 5.92 5.12 -7.51
CA PHE A 41 5.81 4.73 -6.11
C PHE A 41 4.35 4.71 -5.64
N ALA A 42 4.07 3.78 -4.74
CA ALA A 42 2.82 3.74 -4.00
C ALA A 42 3.08 3.50 -2.52
N LEU A 43 2.27 4.13 -1.68
CA LEU A 43 2.15 3.85 -0.25
C LEU A 43 1.10 2.77 -0.06
N LEU A 44 1.41 1.75 0.73
CA LEU A 44 0.51 0.66 1.08
C LEU A 44 0.34 0.58 2.58
N ARG A 45 -0.91 0.51 3.07
CA ARG A 45 -1.23 0.38 4.50
C ARG A 45 -2.27 -0.73 4.69
N LEU A 46 -1.97 -1.65 5.60
CA LEU A 46 -2.86 -2.72 6.00
C LEU A 46 -4.14 -2.11 6.60
N LEU A 47 -5.28 -2.58 6.12
CA LEU A 47 -6.58 -2.25 6.67
C LEU A 47 -7.02 -3.33 7.66
N TYR A 48 -6.92 -4.60 7.29
CA TYR A 48 -7.28 -5.73 8.14
C TYR A 48 -6.78 -7.06 7.57
N TRP A 49 -6.86 -8.09 8.42
CA TRP A 49 -6.63 -9.49 8.08
C TRP A 49 -7.94 -10.19 7.75
N THR A 50 -7.92 -11.11 6.81
CA THR A 50 -9.09 -11.92 6.42
C THR A 50 -8.69 -13.35 6.06
N GLY A 51 -9.68 -14.17 5.73
CA GLY A 51 -9.57 -15.60 5.54
C GLY A 51 -9.79 -16.38 6.84
N VAL A 52 -10.13 -17.66 6.71
CA VAL A 52 -10.44 -18.56 7.84
C VAL A 52 -9.32 -18.60 8.88
N ARG A 53 -8.07 -18.34 8.45
CA ARG A 53 -6.87 -18.35 9.30
C ARG A 53 -6.22 -16.98 9.48
N LEU A 54 -6.86 -15.90 9.05
CA LEU A 54 -6.30 -14.53 9.06
C LEU A 54 -4.95 -14.44 8.31
N ASP A 55 -4.79 -15.21 7.24
CA ASP A 55 -3.57 -15.29 6.44
C ASP A 55 -3.56 -14.36 5.21
N THR A 56 -4.68 -13.67 4.98
CA THR A 56 -4.85 -12.70 3.88
C THR A 56 -4.79 -11.26 4.39
N ARG A 57 -4.04 -10.41 3.70
CA ARG A 57 -3.84 -8.99 4.06
C ARG A 57 -4.58 -8.07 3.09
N VAL A 58 -5.46 -7.22 3.58
CA VAL A 58 -6.09 -6.21 2.73
C VAL A 58 -5.37 -4.88 2.89
N PHE A 59 -4.88 -4.29 1.80
CA PHE A 59 -4.16 -3.01 1.84
C PHE A 59 -4.95 -1.90 1.14
N ALA A 60 -4.89 -0.70 1.70
CA ALA A 60 -5.09 0.51 0.92
C ALA A 60 -3.82 0.75 0.10
N VAL A 61 -3.96 1.30 -1.12
CA VAL A 61 -2.83 1.77 -1.92
C VAL A 61 -3.07 3.21 -2.31
N SER A 62 -2.05 4.04 -2.25
CA SER A 62 -2.12 5.43 -2.72
C SER A 62 -0.87 5.74 -3.53
N LEU A 63 -1.05 6.36 -4.69
CA LEU A 63 0.06 6.80 -5.52
C LEU A 63 0.83 7.91 -4.80
N LEU A 64 2.15 7.80 -4.82
CA LEU A 64 3.04 8.85 -4.36
C LEU A 64 3.57 9.64 -5.56
N GLY A 65 3.76 10.95 -5.37
CA GLY A 65 4.54 11.74 -6.32
C GLY A 65 5.96 11.22 -6.39
N ASN A 66 6.47 10.91 -7.59
CA ASN A 66 7.80 10.33 -7.76
C ASN A 66 8.91 11.20 -7.16
N GLU A 67 8.79 12.52 -7.26
CA GLU A 67 9.73 13.47 -6.67
C GLU A 67 9.70 13.37 -5.14
N ALA A 68 8.52 13.46 -4.53
CA ALA A 68 8.35 13.37 -3.07
C ALA A 68 8.88 12.03 -2.51
N ALA A 69 8.54 10.91 -3.18
CA ALA A 69 9.04 9.59 -2.78
C ALA A 69 10.56 9.46 -2.97
N GLY A 70 11.10 9.99 -4.08
CA GLY A 70 12.54 9.96 -4.34
C GLY A 70 13.34 10.76 -3.30
N THR A 71 12.88 11.98 -2.99
CA THR A 71 13.49 12.82 -1.95
C THR A 71 13.45 12.11 -0.59
N PHE A 72 12.28 11.61 -0.18
CA PHE A 72 12.13 10.87 1.08
C PHE A 72 13.08 9.67 1.16
N LEU A 73 13.16 8.84 0.12
CA LEU A 73 14.02 7.65 0.12
C LEU A 73 15.51 8.04 0.21
N HIS A 74 15.93 9.07 -0.51
CA HIS A 74 17.29 9.59 -0.44
C HIS A 74 17.63 10.11 0.96
N ASP A 75 16.70 10.86 1.55
CA ASP A 75 16.79 11.39 2.90
C ASP A 75 16.92 10.26 3.94
N MET A 76 16.11 9.20 3.82
CA MET A 76 16.19 8.03 4.71
C MET A 76 17.52 7.26 4.57
N GLU A 77 18.06 7.12 3.35
CA GLU A 77 19.33 6.42 3.08
C GLU A 77 20.55 7.17 3.63
N THR A 78 20.53 8.50 3.61
CA THR A 78 21.65 9.34 4.06
C THR A 78 21.77 9.46 5.58
N GLY A 79 20.82 8.89 6.32
CA GLY A 79 20.90 8.62 7.75
C GLY A 79 20.61 9.83 8.63
N TYR A 80 19.41 9.84 9.24
CA TYR A 80 19.08 10.79 10.31
C TYR A 80 19.20 10.12 11.68
N CYS A 81 20.06 10.67 12.54
CA CYS A 81 20.06 10.39 13.98
C CYS A 81 18.94 11.15 14.72
N ASP A 82 18.21 12.02 14.02
CA ASP A 82 17.10 12.81 14.55
C ASP A 82 15.76 12.12 14.25
N LEU A 83 15.21 11.49 15.28
CA LEU A 83 13.92 10.80 15.21
C LEU A 83 12.73 11.75 14.99
N GLN A 84 12.83 13.01 15.42
CA GLN A 84 11.74 13.99 15.21
C GLN A 84 11.66 14.38 13.74
N ARG A 85 12.82 14.61 13.12
CA ARG A 85 12.91 14.88 11.70
C ARG A 85 12.39 13.70 10.87
N HIS A 86 12.79 12.48 11.21
CA HIS A 86 12.30 11.27 10.55
C HIS A 86 10.76 11.18 10.58
N ALA A 87 10.15 11.42 11.74
CA ALA A 87 8.69 11.43 11.87
C ALA A 87 8.02 12.52 11.02
N ALA A 88 8.63 13.71 10.95
CA ALA A 88 8.11 14.82 10.15
C ALA A 88 8.17 14.54 8.64
N GLU A 89 9.27 13.98 8.14
CA GLU A 89 9.43 13.62 6.73
C GLU A 89 8.45 12.52 6.31
N LEU A 90 8.27 11.49 7.14
CA LEU A 90 7.26 10.47 6.92
C LEU A 90 5.85 11.05 6.89
N MET A 91 5.52 11.95 7.83
CA MET A 91 4.22 12.62 7.85
C MET A 91 3.99 13.46 6.60
N ALA A 92 4.99 14.21 6.14
CA ALA A 92 4.91 15.00 4.92
C ALA A 92 4.67 14.11 3.69
N LEU A 93 5.39 12.99 3.58
CA LEU A 93 5.19 12.03 2.48
C LEU A 93 3.76 11.47 2.49
N VAL A 94 3.30 10.96 3.63
CA VAL A 94 1.95 10.37 3.76
C VAL A 94 0.87 11.41 3.45
N SER A 95 1.04 12.67 3.87
CA SER A 95 0.11 13.76 3.56
C SER A 95 0.10 14.16 2.08
N SER A 96 1.17 13.87 1.34
CA SER A 96 1.24 14.11 -0.11
C SER A 96 0.67 12.97 -0.97
N ALA A 97 0.29 11.86 -0.35
CA ALA A 97 -0.23 10.70 -1.03
C ALA A 97 -1.56 11.04 -1.73
N GLY A 98 -1.73 10.50 -2.95
CA GLY A 98 -2.93 10.69 -3.74
C GLY A 98 -4.19 10.05 -3.14
N PRO A 99 -5.32 10.10 -3.86
CA PRO A 99 -6.51 9.35 -3.46
C PRO A 99 -6.20 7.85 -3.35
N ILE A 100 -6.96 7.15 -2.50
CA ILE A 100 -6.76 5.72 -2.29
C ILE A 100 -7.34 4.92 -3.46
N GLU A 101 -6.51 4.08 -4.06
CA GLU A 101 -6.85 3.05 -5.04
C GLU A 101 -6.65 1.69 -4.31
N ARG A 102 -7.71 0.89 -4.07
CA ARG A 102 -7.60 -0.30 -3.19
C ARG A 102 -6.86 -1.48 -3.86
N VAL A 103 -6.11 -2.26 -3.06
CA VAL A 103 -5.51 -3.55 -3.47
C VAL A 103 -5.65 -4.61 -2.39
N VAL A 104 -6.05 -5.80 -2.80
CA VAL A 104 -6.04 -7.00 -1.95
C VAL A 104 -4.74 -7.74 -2.24
N THR A 105 -3.99 -8.14 -1.20
CA THR A 105 -2.78 -8.96 -1.38
C THR A 105 -2.75 -10.17 -0.45
N THR A 106 -2.11 -11.24 -0.87
CA THR A 106 -1.87 -12.42 -0.02
C THR A 106 -0.40 -12.82 -0.07
N SER A 107 0.23 -12.94 1.10
CA SER A 107 0.79 -14.21 1.54
C SER A 107 1.07 -14.15 3.05
N PRO A 108 0.88 -15.25 3.80
CA PRO A 108 1.44 -15.37 5.14
C PRO A 108 2.97 -15.49 5.02
N GLY A 109 3.66 -14.36 4.94
CA GLY A 109 5.10 -14.33 4.79
C GLY A 109 5.65 -12.91 4.55
N PRO A 110 6.98 -12.77 4.39
CA PRO A 110 7.62 -11.47 4.15
C PRO A 110 7.34 -10.91 2.74
N VAL A 111 6.71 -11.71 1.87
CA VAL A 111 6.46 -11.35 0.48
C VAL A 111 5.00 -10.93 0.30
N VAL A 112 4.80 -9.73 -0.23
CA VAL A 112 3.46 -9.23 -0.58
C VAL A 112 3.20 -9.49 -2.06
N ARG A 113 2.10 -10.20 -2.37
CA ARG A 113 1.66 -10.46 -3.76
C ARG A 113 0.28 -9.88 -4.03
N SER A 114 0.13 -9.11 -5.10
CA SER A 114 -1.18 -8.59 -5.51
C SER A 114 -2.15 -9.74 -5.87
N SER A 115 -3.40 -9.69 -5.40
CA SER A 115 -4.37 -10.78 -5.59
C SER A 115 -5.70 -10.35 -6.24
N CYS A 116 -6.02 -9.05 -6.33
CA CYS A 116 -7.29 -8.57 -6.88
C CYS A 116 -7.14 -7.36 -7.84
N PRO A 117 -7.73 -7.40 -9.06
CA PRO A 117 -7.83 -6.24 -9.94
C PRO A 117 -8.80 -5.19 -9.39
N THR A 118 -8.52 -3.90 -9.64
CA THR A 118 -9.31 -2.73 -9.19
C THR A 118 -10.80 -2.81 -9.54
N ALA A 119 -11.17 -3.53 -10.60
CA ALA A 119 -12.53 -3.60 -11.13
C ALA A 119 -13.56 -4.25 -10.19
N TYR A 120 -13.12 -5.03 -9.21
CA TYR A 120 -14.00 -5.74 -8.27
C TYR A 120 -13.99 -5.15 -6.85
N ALA A 121 -13.22 -4.09 -6.64
CA ALA A 121 -13.00 -3.48 -5.34
C ALA A 121 -14.00 -2.31 -5.14
N PRO A 122 -14.92 -2.37 -4.14
CA PRO A 122 -15.71 -1.19 -3.77
C PRO A 122 -14.82 0.04 -3.51
N SER A 123 -15.24 1.21 -4.00
CA SER A 123 -14.54 2.47 -3.75
C SER A 123 -14.38 2.71 -2.23
N LEU A 124 -13.18 3.08 -1.74
CA LEU A 124 -13.12 3.81 -0.46
C LEU A 124 -13.62 5.20 -0.77
N ALA A 125 -14.66 5.66 -0.09
CA ALA A 125 -14.98 7.08 -0.10
C ALA A 125 -13.67 7.87 0.12
N SER A 126 -13.49 8.98 -0.59
CA SER A 126 -12.27 9.81 -0.52
C SER A 126 -12.08 10.34 0.90
N ARG A 127 -11.41 9.56 1.74
CA ARG A 127 -11.05 9.90 3.11
C ARG A 127 -9.55 10.10 3.18
N PRO A 128 -9.06 10.94 4.09
CA PRO A 128 -7.63 11.02 4.39
C PRO A 128 -7.08 9.62 4.66
N TRP A 129 -5.90 9.31 4.11
CA TRP A 129 -5.25 7.99 4.19
C TRP A 129 -5.29 7.36 5.59
N ARG A 130 -5.13 8.18 6.64
CA ARG A 130 -5.08 7.74 8.04
C ARG A 130 -6.45 7.47 8.67
N GLU A 131 -7.53 8.00 8.09
CA GLU A 131 -8.90 7.92 8.62
C GLU A 131 -9.75 6.83 7.96
N ILE A 132 -9.14 6.00 7.13
CA ILE A 132 -9.80 4.80 6.62
C ILE A 132 -9.87 3.79 7.74
N GLU A 133 -11.05 3.65 8.31
CA GLU A 133 -11.43 2.47 9.09
C GLU A 133 -12.34 1.60 8.22
N PRO A 134 -12.14 0.26 8.20
CA PRO A 134 -13.10 -0.61 7.54
C PRO A 134 -14.46 -0.47 8.24
N GLY A 135 -15.46 0.07 7.53
CA GLY A 135 -16.83 0.19 8.00
C GLY A 135 -17.57 -1.14 7.92
N ARG A 136 -18.72 -1.29 8.58
CA ARG A 136 -19.54 -2.52 8.48
C ARG A 136 -19.97 -2.88 7.05
N GLU A 137 -20.06 -1.90 6.15
CA GLU A 137 -20.34 -2.14 4.72
C GLU A 137 -19.17 -2.82 3.99
N ASP A 138 -17.99 -2.84 4.60
CA ASP A 138 -16.82 -3.60 4.19
C ASP A 138 -16.94 -5.11 4.52
N GLU A 139 -18.04 -5.59 5.11
CA GLU A 139 -18.28 -7.04 5.21
C GLU A 139 -18.43 -7.73 3.85
N ARG A 140 -18.80 -6.97 2.79
CA ARG A 140 -18.83 -7.48 1.40
C ARG A 140 -17.46 -7.89 0.87
N TRP A 141 -16.37 -7.37 1.43
CA TRP A 141 -15.01 -7.77 1.04
C TRP A 141 -14.68 -9.19 1.45
N HIS A 142 -15.18 -9.67 2.59
CA HIS A 142 -14.95 -11.04 3.01
C HIS A 142 -15.44 -12.02 1.94
N LYS A 143 -16.62 -11.77 1.38
CA LYS A 143 -17.23 -12.64 0.37
C LYS A 143 -16.51 -12.60 -0.99
N LEU A 144 -16.08 -11.42 -1.44
CA LEU A 144 -15.31 -11.27 -2.69
C LEU A 144 -13.93 -11.92 -2.64
N LEU A 145 -13.38 -12.12 -1.43
CA LEU A 145 -12.08 -12.74 -1.20
C LEU A 145 -12.15 -14.22 -0.86
N GLU A 146 -13.29 -14.69 -0.33
CA GLU A 146 -13.56 -16.11 -0.12
C GLU A 146 -13.87 -16.85 -1.44
N ASP A 147 -14.42 -16.15 -2.44
CA ASP A 147 -14.81 -16.72 -3.74
C ASP A 147 -13.71 -16.63 -4.84
N ALA A 148 -12.52 -16.08 -4.52
CA ALA A 148 -11.45 -15.73 -5.49
C ALA A 148 -10.17 -16.56 -5.39
#